data_AF-A0A2J0YUF4-F1
#
_entry.id   AF-A0A2J0YUF4-F1
#
_cell.length_a   1.000
_cell.length_b   1.000
_cell.length_c   1.000
_cell.angle_alpha   90.00
_cell.angle_beta   90.00
_cell.angle_gamma   90.00
#
_symmetry.space_group_name_H-M   'P 1'
#
loop_
_entity.id
_entity.type
_entity.pdbx_description
1 polymer ?
#
loop_
_entity_poly.entity_id
_entity_poly.type
_entity_poly.pdbx_seq_one_letter_code
_entity_poly.pdbx_strand_id
1 'polypeptide(L)'
;MAAIATRKNRWPVALAAVLVVYLTAAGLLFSVLPAKDGKTDWFAPLIPGGWMAWSFPTAMFFLTIFALLSLMAVWEYARPGGNPRVGILRFETTRGDRLFVSLLGSAFIHLAWLGLVGANLWWAVALSVIYAVGVFRYV
;
A
#
# COMPACT_ATOMS: atom_id res chain seq x y z
N MET A 1 35.40 27.85 10.08
CA MET A 1 35.27 26.45 9.61
C MET A 1 33.89 25.94 10.01
N ALA A 2 32.99 25.75 9.06
CA ALA A 2 31.65 25.23 9.35
C ALA A 2 31.73 23.72 9.56
N ALA A 3 31.29 23.24 10.73
CA ALA A 3 31.21 21.82 11.02
C ALA A 3 30.23 21.16 10.04
N ILE A 4 30.73 20.23 9.22
CA ILE A 4 29.89 19.37 8.39
C ILE A 4 29.12 18.48 9.36
N ALA A 5 27.86 18.82 9.64
CA ALA A 5 26.96 17.96 10.38
C ALA A 5 26.78 16.66 9.57
N THR A 6 27.42 15.59 9.99
CA THR A 6 27.23 14.26 9.42
C THR A 6 25.80 13.82 9.67
N ARG A 7 24.91 13.98 8.67
CA ARG A 7 23.55 13.46 8.73
C ARG A 7 23.63 11.93 8.80
N LYS A 8 23.44 11.35 9.98
CA LYS A 8 23.38 9.89 10.15
C LYS A 8 22.18 9.37 9.37
N ASN A 9 22.43 8.56 8.33
CA ASN A 9 21.42 8.11 7.38
C ASN A 9 20.51 7.04 8.02
N ARG A 10 19.57 7.44 8.89
CA ARG A 10 18.70 6.53 9.66
C ARG A 10 17.40 6.14 8.95
N TRP A 11 17.15 6.66 7.75
CA TRP A 11 15.95 6.32 6.99
C TRP A 11 15.79 4.81 6.66
N PRO A 12 16.85 3.99 6.48
CA PRO A 12 16.66 2.55 6.30
C PRO A 12 16.09 1.88 7.55
N VAL A 13 16.43 2.40 8.74
CA VAL A 13 15.88 1.93 10.02
C VAL A 13 14.39 2.30 10.12
N ALA A 14 14.01 3.50 9.66
CA ALA A 14 12.60 3.90 9.62
C ALA A 14 11.80 3.04 8.64
N LEU A 15 12.34 2.70 7.46
CA LEU A 15 11.69 1.78 6.53
C LEU A 15 11.55 0.38 7.12
N ALA A 16 12.62 -0.15 7.71
CA ALA A 16 12.58 -1.44 8.37
C ALA A 16 11.55 -1.45 9.51
N ALA A 17 11.45 -0.37 10.27
CA ALA A 17 10.44 -0.24 11.32
C ALA A 17 9.01 -0.28 10.75
N VAL A 18 8.72 0.43 9.66
CA VAL A 18 7.39 0.39 9.01
C VAL A 18 7.07 -1.03 8.52
N LEU A 19 8.02 -1.72 7.91
CA LEU A 19 7.84 -3.10 7.45
C LEU A 19 7.62 -4.07 8.61
N VAL A 20 8.39 -3.95 9.69
CA VAL A 20 8.23 -4.78 10.89
C VAL A 20 6.86 -4.53 11.52
N VAL A 21 6.46 -3.27 11.70
CA VAL A 21 5.13 -2.92 12.23
C VAL A 21 4.01 -3.49 11.36
N TYR A 22 4.13 -3.39 10.04
CA TYR A 22 3.16 -3.97 9.12
C TYR A 22 3.07 -5.50 9.26
N LEU A 23 4.21 -6.21 9.27
CA LEU A 23 4.26 -7.66 9.41
C LEU A 23 3.72 -8.13 10.77
N THR A 24 4.07 -7.42 11.85
CA THR A 24 3.55 -7.72 13.19
C THR A 24 2.05 -7.49 13.25
N ALA A 25 1.55 -6.36 12.75
CA ALA A 25 0.12 -6.07 12.72
C ALA A 25 -0.65 -7.09 11.87
N ALA A 26 -0.14 -7.45 10.69
CA ALA A 26 -0.75 -8.47 9.84
C ALA A 26 -0.74 -9.86 10.49
N GLY A 27 0.35 -10.23 11.17
CA GLY A 27 0.45 -11.49 11.92
C GLY A 27 -0.50 -11.54 13.12
N LEU A 28 -0.63 -10.45 13.86
CA LEU A 28 -1.61 -10.32 14.95
C LEU A 28 -3.02 -10.42 14.41
N LEU A 29 -3.31 -9.75 13.31
CA LEU A 29 -4.61 -9.78 12.66
C LEU A 29 -4.97 -11.18 12.16
N PHE A 30 -4.00 -11.90 11.61
CA PHE A 30 -4.15 -13.31 11.25
C PHE A 30 -4.39 -14.20 12.48
N SER A 31 -3.74 -13.92 13.61
CA SER A 31 -3.91 -14.72 14.83
C SER A 31 -5.28 -14.59 15.49
N VAL A 32 -6.01 -13.50 15.22
CA VAL A 32 -7.36 -13.24 15.77
C VAL A 32 -8.47 -13.61 14.79
N LEU A 33 -8.16 -14.34 13.72
CA LEU A 33 -9.13 -14.74 12.72
C LEU A 33 -10.23 -15.63 13.34
N PRO A 34 -11.52 -15.30 13.14
CA PRO A 34 -12.62 -16.13 13.59
C PRO A 34 -12.54 -17.50 12.93
N ALA A 35 -12.69 -18.56 13.72
CA ALA A 35 -12.79 -19.92 13.22
C ALA A 35 -14.20 -20.45 13.50
N LYS A 36 -14.81 -21.06 12.49
CA LYS A 36 -16.10 -21.74 12.59
C LYS A 36 -15.90 -23.20 12.18
N ASP A 37 -16.34 -24.12 13.05
CA ASP A 37 -16.25 -25.57 12.82
C ASP A 37 -14.82 -26.06 12.50
N GLY A 38 -13.81 -25.45 13.15
CA GLY A 38 -12.40 -25.78 12.94
C GLY A 38 -11.79 -25.25 11.64
N LYS A 39 -12.55 -24.46 10.85
CA LYS A 39 -12.05 -23.77 9.65
C LYS A 39 -12.02 -22.26 9.87
N THR A 40 -10.99 -21.62 9.37
CA THR A 40 -10.88 -20.15 9.37
C THR A 40 -11.98 -19.54 8.51
N ASP A 41 -12.76 -18.64 9.09
CA ASP A 41 -13.78 -17.87 8.38
C ASP A 41 -13.18 -16.52 7.97
N TRP A 42 -12.81 -16.41 6.69
CA TRP A 42 -12.14 -15.25 6.13
C TRP A 42 -13.02 -14.00 6.03
N PHE A 43 -14.34 -14.19 5.97
CA PHE A 43 -15.29 -13.10 5.72
C PHE A 43 -16.12 -12.74 6.95
N ALA A 44 -16.01 -13.53 8.03
CA ALA A 44 -16.60 -13.21 9.31
C ALA A 44 -16.07 -11.85 9.84
N PRO A 45 -16.93 -11.07 10.51
CA PRO A 45 -16.51 -9.86 11.19
C PRO A 45 -15.59 -10.21 12.37
N LEU A 46 -14.45 -9.54 12.44
CA LEU A 46 -13.45 -9.64 13.51
C LEU A 46 -13.99 -9.14 14.86
N ILE A 47 -14.95 -8.20 14.82
CA ILE A 47 -15.56 -7.61 16.01
C ILE A 47 -17.08 -7.85 15.93
N PRO A 48 -17.63 -8.76 16.74
CA PRO A 48 -19.08 -8.96 16.81
C PRO A 48 -19.79 -7.69 17.27
N GLY A 49 -20.82 -7.25 16.53
CA GLY A 49 -21.59 -6.04 16.86
C GLY A 49 -20.88 -4.72 16.58
N GLY A 50 -19.75 -4.74 15.86
CA GLY A 50 -19.06 -3.52 15.42
C GLY A 50 -19.91 -2.68 14.46
N TRP A 51 -19.67 -1.37 14.45
CA TRP A 51 -20.37 -0.41 13.58
C TRP A 51 -20.15 -0.67 12.08
N MET A 52 -19.01 -1.28 11.73
CA MET A 52 -18.69 -1.74 10.39
C MET A 52 -18.35 -3.23 10.45
N ALA A 53 -18.77 -3.98 9.44
CA ALA A 53 -18.39 -5.38 9.28
C ALA A 53 -16.90 -5.49 8.92
N TRP A 54 -16.04 -5.40 9.93
CA TRP A 54 -14.59 -5.52 9.80
C TRP A 54 -14.20 -6.96 9.50
N SER A 55 -14.20 -7.34 8.22
CA SER A 55 -13.67 -8.63 7.77
C SER A 55 -12.14 -8.60 7.66
N PHE A 56 -11.51 -9.78 7.58
CA PHE A 56 -10.07 -9.89 7.38
C PHE A 56 -9.58 -9.17 6.09
N PRO A 57 -10.19 -9.39 4.91
CA PRO A 57 -9.82 -8.66 3.70
C PRO A 57 -9.94 -7.14 3.85
N THR A 58 -11.00 -6.65 4.48
CA THR A 58 -11.20 -5.21 4.70
C THR A 58 -10.15 -4.62 5.63
N ALA A 59 -9.85 -5.30 6.73
CA ALA A 59 -8.85 -4.83 7.67
C ALA A 59 -7.43 -4.85 7.07
N MET A 60 -7.10 -5.90 6.30
CA MET A 60 -5.84 -5.98 5.55
C MET A 60 -5.72 -4.88 4.50
N PHE A 61 -6.81 -4.52 3.81
CA PHE A 61 -6.82 -3.41 2.86
C PHE A 61 -6.43 -2.10 3.54
N PHE A 62 -7.11 -1.71 4.62
CA PHE A 62 -6.80 -0.46 5.33
C PHE A 62 -5.41 -0.48 5.98
N LEU A 63 -4.98 -1.61 6.53
CA LEU A 63 -3.62 -1.78 7.05
C LEU A 63 -2.56 -1.56 5.96
N THR A 64 -2.80 -2.10 4.76
CA THR A 64 -1.91 -1.91 3.60
C THR A 64 -1.87 -0.45 3.16
N ILE A 65 -3.01 0.24 3.08
CA ILE A 65 -3.07 1.67 2.77
C ILE A 65 -2.27 2.47 3.80
N PHE A 66 -2.45 2.20 5.10
CA PHE A 66 -1.70 2.87 6.15
C PHE A 66 -0.18 2.63 6.04
N ALA A 67 0.23 1.40 5.71
CA ALA A 67 1.62 1.06 5.48
C ALA A 67 2.19 1.82 4.26
N LEU A 68 1.46 1.90 3.14
CA LEU A 68 1.88 2.66 1.95
C LEU A 68 2.05 4.15 2.27
N LEU A 69 1.11 4.75 3.01
CA LEU A 69 1.21 6.15 3.45
C LEU A 69 2.41 6.37 4.38
N SER A 70 2.66 5.43 5.31
CA SER A 70 3.81 5.48 6.22
C SER A 70 5.13 5.38 5.46
N LEU A 71 5.22 4.48 4.47
CA LEU A 71 6.38 4.35 3.59
C LEU A 71 6.62 5.64 2.80
N MET A 72 5.57 6.30 2.31
CA MET A 72 5.68 7.59 1.63
C MET A 72 6.21 8.68 2.56
N ALA A 73 5.75 8.72 3.82
CA ALA A 73 6.24 9.68 4.81
C ALA A 73 7.74 9.46 5.10
N VAL A 74 8.17 8.20 5.26
CA VAL A 74 9.58 7.86 5.43
C VAL A 74 10.41 8.22 4.19
N TRP A 75 9.87 7.97 2.99
CA TRP A 75 10.52 8.32 1.73
C TRP A 75 10.74 9.84 1.64
N GLU A 76 9.71 10.65 1.92
CA GLU A 76 9.83 12.10 1.85
C GLU A 76 10.82 12.65 2.88
N TYR A 77 10.86 12.07 4.07
CA TYR A 77 11.88 12.39 5.08
C TYR A 77 13.31 12.04 4.60
N ALA A 78 13.48 10.88 3.96
CA ALA A 78 14.79 10.40 3.48
C ALA A 78 15.33 11.22 2.31
N ARG A 79 14.45 11.59 1.38
CA ARG A 79 14.77 12.31 0.14
C ARG A 79 13.83 13.51 -0.01
N PRO A 80 14.04 14.59 0.76
CA PRO A 80 13.26 15.81 0.64
C PRO A 80 13.35 16.29 -0.80
N GLY A 81 12.21 16.43 -1.47
CA GLY A 81 12.21 16.73 -2.90
C GLY A 81 11.04 16.13 -3.64
N GLY A 82 9.84 16.19 -3.04
CA GLY A 82 8.56 16.11 -3.74
C GLY A 82 8.31 17.26 -4.71
N ASN A 83 9.36 17.80 -5.36
CA ASN A 83 9.19 18.82 -6.39
C ASN A 83 8.27 18.25 -7.48
N PRO A 84 7.25 19.00 -7.89
CA PRO A 84 6.36 18.56 -8.94
C PRO A 84 7.17 18.23 -10.20
N ARG A 85 6.87 17.08 -10.80
CA ARG A 85 7.42 16.73 -12.11
C ARG A 85 6.29 16.74 -13.12
N VAL A 86 6.56 17.32 -14.27
CA VAL A 86 5.67 17.20 -15.43
C VAL A 86 6.01 15.89 -16.11
N GLY A 87 5.21 14.88 -15.84
CA GLY A 87 5.32 13.57 -16.47
C GLY A 87 4.55 13.48 -17.78
N ILE A 88 4.35 12.25 -18.27
CA ILE A 88 3.62 11.98 -19.51
C ILE A 88 2.17 12.47 -19.50
N LEU A 89 1.58 12.64 -18.31
CA LEU A 89 0.23 13.17 -18.13
C LEU A 89 0.13 14.69 -18.32
N ARG A 90 1.27 15.38 -18.53
CA ARG A 90 1.36 16.83 -18.82
C ARG A 90 0.83 17.79 -17.75
N PHE A 91 0.51 17.28 -16.56
CA PHE A 91 0.29 18.11 -15.37
C PHE A 91 1.34 17.80 -14.31
N GLU A 92 1.49 18.73 -13.37
CA GLU A 92 2.40 18.60 -12.24
C GLU A 92 1.92 17.48 -11.31
N THR A 93 2.74 16.43 -11.15
CA THR A 93 2.47 15.36 -10.18
C THR A 93 3.49 15.39 -9.06
N THR A 94 3.01 15.29 -7.82
CA THR A 94 3.85 14.98 -6.68
C THR A 94 4.11 13.46 -6.60
N ARG A 95 4.91 13.03 -5.62
CA ARG A 95 5.10 11.58 -5.39
C ARG A 95 3.81 10.93 -4.85
N GLY A 96 3.08 11.65 -4.00
CA GLY A 96 1.79 11.18 -3.47
C GLY A 96 0.77 10.98 -4.58
N ASP A 97 0.71 11.91 -5.54
CA ASP A 97 -0.19 11.81 -6.69
C ASP A 97 0.12 10.58 -7.56
N ARG A 98 1.40 10.26 -7.76
CA ARG A 98 1.82 9.03 -8.47
C ARG A 98 1.37 7.76 -7.76
N LEU A 99 1.49 7.70 -6.42
CA LEU A 99 0.97 6.58 -5.65
C LEU A 99 -0.54 6.47 -5.81
N PHE A 100 -1.27 7.57 -5.69
CA PHE A 100 -2.73 7.59 -5.86
C PHE A 100 -3.16 7.12 -7.25
N VAL A 101 -2.52 7.64 -8.31
CA VAL A 101 -2.79 7.23 -9.70
C VAL A 101 -2.48 5.75 -9.89
N SER A 102 -1.41 5.22 -9.30
CA SER A 102 -1.08 3.80 -9.37
C SER A 102 -2.15 2.92 -8.70
N LEU A 103 -2.66 3.33 -7.54
CA LEU A 103 -3.73 2.61 -6.83
C LEU A 103 -5.06 2.68 -7.60
N LEU A 104 -5.42 3.87 -8.09
CA LEU A 104 -6.64 4.09 -8.86
C LEU A 104 -6.62 3.28 -10.17
N GLY A 105 -5.53 3.34 -10.93
CA GLY A 105 -5.38 2.56 -12.16
C GLY A 105 -5.36 1.06 -11.89
N SER A 106 -4.75 0.60 -10.78
CA SER A 106 -4.83 -0.81 -10.37
C SER A 106 -6.27 -1.24 -10.11
N ALA A 107 -7.09 -0.41 -9.46
CA ALA A 107 -8.51 -0.71 -9.27
C ALA A 107 -9.25 -0.89 -10.59
N PHE A 108 -9.02 0.00 -11.57
CA PHE A 108 -9.61 -0.14 -12.91
C PHE A 108 -9.12 -1.38 -13.66
N ILE A 109 -7.83 -1.74 -13.53
CA ILE A 109 -7.29 -2.99 -14.10
C ILE A 109 -8.01 -4.20 -13.53
N HIS A 110 -8.25 -4.24 -12.21
CA HIS A 110 -8.97 -5.35 -11.58
C HIS A 110 -10.44 -5.41 -12.00
N LEU A 111 -11.12 -4.27 -12.12
CA LEU A 111 -12.49 -4.21 -12.61
C LEU A 111 -12.60 -4.66 -14.07
N ALA A 112 -11.69 -4.20 -14.93
CA ALA A 112 -11.63 -4.63 -16.32
C ALA A 112 -11.34 -6.13 -16.44
N TRP A 113 -10.43 -6.66 -15.62
CA TRP A 113 -10.13 -8.09 -15.60
C TRP A 113 -11.33 -8.95 -15.18
N LEU A 114 -12.06 -8.52 -14.15
CA LEU A 114 -13.30 -9.19 -13.72
C LEU A 114 -14.36 -9.17 -14.82
N GLY A 115 -14.49 -8.05 -15.55
CA GLY A 115 -15.46 -7.91 -16.63
C GLY A 115 -15.13 -8.68 -17.90
N LEU A 116 -13.84 -8.92 -18.19
CA LEU A 116 -13.39 -9.47 -19.47
C LEU A 116 -12.82 -10.90 -19.39
N VAL A 117 -12.14 -11.24 -18.29
CA VAL A 117 -11.37 -12.50 -18.18
C VAL A 117 -11.97 -13.43 -17.13
N GLY A 118 -12.26 -12.92 -15.93
CA GLY A 118 -12.92 -13.67 -14.88
C GLY A 118 -12.28 -13.56 -13.49
N ALA A 119 -12.62 -14.49 -12.60
CA ALA A 119 -12.35 -14.38 -11.16
C ALA A 119 -10.89 -14.67 -10.73
N ASN A 120 -10.05 -15.21 -11.62
CA ASN A 120 -8.63 -15.43 -11.29
C ASN A 120 -7.85 -14.10 -11.40
N LEU A 121 -7.66 -13.43 -10.27
CA LEU A 121 -7.08 -12.07 -10.20
C LEU A 121 -5.55 -12.03 -10.15
N TRP A 122 -4.84 -13.15 -10.07
CA TRP A 122 -3.38 -13.15 -9.92
C TRP A 122 -2.67 -12.42 -11.07
N TRP A 123 -3.19 -12.56 -12.28
CA TRP A 123 -2.69 -11.84 -13.46
C TRP A 123 -3.07 -10.35 -13.45
N ALA A 124 -4.24 -9.99 -12.92
CA ALA A 124 -4.63 -8.60 -12.72
C ALA A 124 -3.68 -7.90 -11.73
N VAL A 125 -3.25 -8.60 -10.68
CA VAL A 125 -2.24 -8.12 -9.73
C VAL A 125 -0.90 -7.90 -10.43
N ALA A 126 -0.42 -8.88 -11.21
CA ALA A 126 0.84 -8.74 -11.94
C ALA A 126 0.84 -7.53 -12.90
N LEU A 127 -0.25 -7.34 -13.65
CA LEU A 127 -0.45 -6.19 -14.52
C LEU A 127 -0.48 -4.87 -13.75
N SER A 128 -1.13 -4.86 -12.58
CA SER A 128 -1.20 -3.69 -11.71
C SER A 128 0.17 -3.28 -11.18
N VAL A 129 1.05 -4.24 -10.84
CA VAL A 129 2.43 -3.96 -10.44
C VAL A 129 3.23 -3.35 -11.59
N ILE A 130 3.13 -3.92 -12.80
CA ILE A 130 3.80 -3.37 -14.00
C ILE A 130 3.32 -1.94 -14.27
N TYR A 131 2.01 -1.71 -14.20
CA TYR A 131 1.40 -0.39 -14.35
C TYR A 131 1.93 0.59 -13.30
N ALA A 132 1.95 0.21 -12.02
CA ALA A 132 2.46 1.05 -10.94
C ALA A 132 3.93 1.45 -11.18
N VAL A 133 4.79 0.50 -11.55
CA VAL A 133 6.20 0.78 -11.91
C VAL A 133 6.28 1.78 -13.08
N GLY A 134 5.44 1.61 -14.10
CA GLY A 134 5.31 2.54 -15.21
C GLY A 134 4.93 3.96 -14.75
N VAL A 135 3.94 4.08 -13.87
CA VAL A 135 3.51 5.37 -13.30
C VAL A 135 4.67 6.05 -12.57
N PHE A 136 5.36 5.35 -11.67
CA PHE A 136 6.49 5.95 -10.94
C PHE A 136 7.68 6.32 -11.85
N ARG A 137 7.79 5.71 -13.04
CA ARG A 137 8.89 5.95 -13.98
C ARG A 137 8.62 7.08 -14.97
N TYR A 138 7.38 7.24 -15.42
CA TYR A 138 7.01 8.10 -16.56
C TYR A 138 6.06 9.27 -16.20
N VAL A 139 5.35 9.17 -15.09
CA VAL A 139 4.56 10.27 -14.51
C VAL A 139 5.44 10.96 -13.49
#